data_AF-A0A9E4KXE1-F1
#
_entry.id   AF-A0A9E4KXE1-F1
#
_cell.length_a   1.000
_cell.length_b   1.000
_cell.length_c   1.000
_cell.angle_alpha   90.00
_cell.angle_beta   90.00
_cell.angle_gamma   90.00
#
_symmetry.space_group_name_H-M   'P 1'
#
loop_
_entity.id
_entity.type
_entity.pdbx_description
1 polymer ?
#
loop_
_entity_poly.entity_id
_entity_poly.type
_entity_poly.pdbx_seq_one_letter_code
_entity_poly.pdbx_strand_id
1 'polypeptide(L)'
;MGKYRKYTPETKVRIVLEILRGDKSVAQASRDYQIKDSLLYRWKDEFLEGAKQAIAYGKPTEQKRRADKVAELERLVGKLTMQLEIAKKASHFVKCLPPESEN
;
A
#
# COMPACT_ATOMS: atom_id res chain seq x y z
N MET A 1 20.23 8.85 31.34
CA MET A 1 19.37 8.52 30.17
C MET A 1 19.05 9.83 29.46
N GLY A 2 19.72 10.14 28.34
CA GLY A 2 19.48 11.39 27.62
C GLY A 2 18.04 11.47 27.10
N LYS A 3 17.32 12.54 27.44
CA LYS A 3 15.98 12.82 26.90
C LYS A 3 16.10 13.02 25.39
N TYR A 4 15.76 12.00 24.60
CA TYR A 4 15.59 12.16 23.17
C TYR A 4 14.44 13.15 22.92
N ARG A 5 14.75 14.29 22.28
CA ARG A 5 13.72 15.22 21.80
C ARG A 5 12.82 14.46 20.81
N LYS A 6 11.56 14.28 21.18
CA LYS A 6 10.55 13.71 20.28
C LYS A 6 9.97 14.84 19.42
N TYR A 7 10.13 14.72 18.12
CA TYR A 7 9.47 15.61 17.15
C TYR A 7 8.17 14.97 16.69
N THR A 8 7.05 15.67 16.87
CA THR A 8 5.76 15.20 16.36
C THR A 8 5.76 15.24 14.83
N PRO A 9 4.95 14.39 14.15
CA PRO A 9 4.83 14.41 12.69
C PRO A 9 4.54 15.81 12.13
N GLU A 10 3.66 16.56 12.78
CA GLU A 10 3.25 17.91 12.37
C GLU A 10 4.42 18.89 12.42
N THR A 11 5.25 18.77 13.46
CA THR A 11 6.44 19.61 13.64
C THR A 11 7.47 19.32 12.53
N LYS A 12 7.69 18.04 12.21
CA LYS A 12 8.60 17.65 11.13
C LYS A 12 8.15 18.20 9.79
N VAL A 13 6.86 18.05 9.48
CA VAL A 13 6.26 18.55 8.23
C VAL A 13 6.42 20.07 8.12
N ARG A 14 6.16 20.82 9.20
CA ARG A 14 6.34 22.28 9.20
C ARG A 14 7.78 22.68 8.85
N ILE A 15 8.76 22.07 9.51
CA ILE A 15 10.18 22.37 9.29
C ILE A 15 10.59 22.02 7.84
N VAL A 16 10.17 20.85 7.34
CA VAL A 16 10.46 20.46 5.95
C VAL A 16 9.84 21.42 4.95
N LEU A 17 8.60 21.90 5.19
CA LEU A 17 7.94 22.87 4.32
C LEU A 17 8.66 24.23 4.31
N GLU A 18 9.11 24.73 5.47
CA GLU A 18 9.94 25.95 5.55
C GLU A 18 11.23 25.81 4.71
N ILE A 19 11.86 24.65 4.77
CA ILE A 19 13.07 24.35 3.99
C ILE A 19 12.76 24.29 2.48
N LEU A 20 11.68 23.62 2.09
CA LEU A 20 11.30 23.46 0.68
C LEU A 20 10.81 24.77 0.04
N ARG A 21 10.18 25.66 0.82
CA ARG A 21 9.79 27.01 0.37
C ARG A 21 10.97 27.95 0.19
N GLY A 22 12.11 27.63 0.82
CA GLY A 22 13.28 28.51 0.85
C GLY A 22 13.24 29.56 1.96
N ASP A 23 12.23 29.51 2.86
CA ASP A 23 12.13 30.42 4.02
C ASP A 23 13.33 30.25 4.97
N LYS A 24 13.85 29.02 5.06
CA LYS A 24 15.07 28.69 5.82
C LYS A 24 15.95 27.72 5.05
N SER A 25 17.27 27.92 5.10
CA SER A 25 18.21 26.88 4.67
C SER A 25 18.27 25.73 5.69
N VAL A 26 18.74 24.56 5.27
CA VAL A 26 18.94 23.41 6.18
C VAL A 26 19.85 23.78 7.35
N ALA A 27 20.93 24.52 7.09
CA ALA A 27 21.87 24.99 8.12
C ALA A 27 21.25 26.00 9.10
N GLN A 28 20.25 26.77 8.67
CA GLN A 28 19.53 27.69 9.54
C GLN A 28 18.49 26.97 10.38
N ALA A 29 17.70 26.08 9.77
CA ALA A 29 16.76 25.21 10.48
C ALA A 29 17.48 24.32 11.51
N SER A 30 18.68 23.83 11.18
CA SER A 30 19.51 23.06 12.09
C SER A 30 19.85 23.82 13.38
N ARG A 31 20.25 25.09 13.25
CA ARG A 31 20.55 25.97 14.39
C ARG A 31 19.31 26.35 15.19
N ASP A 32 18.25 26.77 14.50
CA ASP A 32 17.00 27.22 15.12
C ASP A 32 16.31 26.12 15.93
N TYR A 33 16.19 24.94 15.33
CA TYR A 33 15.48 23.81 15.93
C TYR A 33 16.40 22.84 16.69
N GLN A 34 17.72 23.09 16.67
CA GLN A 34 18.76 22.22 17.25
C GLN A 34 18.65 20.77 16.73
N ILE A 35 18.56 20.65 15.41
CA ILE A 35 18.41 19.38 14.69
C ILE A 35 19.62 19.18 13.80
N LYS A 36 20.23 18.00 13.84
CA LYS A 36 21.35 17.67 12.94
C LYS A 36 20.90 17.80 11.47
N ASP A 37 21.72 18.44 10.65
CA ASP A 37 21.47 18.64 9.22
C ASP A 37 21.13 17.33 8.51
N SER A 38 21.84 16.24 8.81
CA SER A 38 21.58 14.91 8.24
C SER A 38 20.16 14.41 8.52
N LEU A 39 19.58 14.75 9.67
CA LEU A 39 18.22 14.40 10.03
C LEU A 39 17.20 15.23 9.24
N LEU A 40 17.50 16.50 8.99
CA LEU A 40 16.67 17.39 8.17
C LEU A 40 16.67 16.96 6.69
N TYR A 41 17.84 16.60 6.15
CA TYR A 41 17.93 16.02 4.80
C TYR A 41 17.07 14.76 4.69
N ARG A 42 17.21 13.84 5.65
CA ARG A 42 16.39 12.61 5.68
C ARG A 42 14.89 12.90 5.71
N TRP A 43 14.44 13.85 6.55
CA TRP A 43 13.01 14.20 6.58
C TRP A 43 12.52 14.82 5.28
N LYS A 44 13.36 15.62 4.61
CA LYS A 44 13.05 16.18 3.30
C LYS A 44 12.86 15.09 2.27
N ASP A 45 13.75 14.10 2.24
CA ASP A 45 13.68 12.98 1.30
C ASP A 45 12.45 12.10 1.58
N GLU A 46 12.19 11.76 2.86
CA GLU A 46 10.99 11.02 3.27
C GLU A 46 9.70 11.74 2.90
N PHE A 47 9.66 13.07 3.06
CA PHE A 47 8.50 13.89 2.70
C PHE A 47 8.26 13.89 1.18
N LEU A 48 9.31 14.10 0.38
CA LEU A 48 9.20 14.12 -1.08
C LEU A 48 8.78 12.75 -1.63
N GLU A 49 9.33 11.67 -1.08
CA GLU A 49 8.96 10.31 -1.48
C GLU A 49 7.51 10.00 -1.09
N GLY A 50 7.11 10.34 0.13
CA GLY A 50 5.72 10.20 0.57
C GLY A 50 4.75 11.03 -0.29
N ALA A 51 5.13 12.24 -0.70
CA ALA A 51 4.34 13.09 -1.58
C ALA A 51 4.20 12.46 -2.99
N LYS A 52 5.29 11.95 -3.57
CA LYS A 52 5.25 11.23 -4.87
C LYS A 52 4.30 10.04 -4.80
N GLN A 53 4.40 9.22 -3.76
CA GLN A 53 3.54 8.05 -3.59
C GLN A 53 2.07 8.45 -3.41
N ALA A 54 1.80 9.48 -2.61
CA ALA A 54 0.44 9.97 -2.40
C ALA A 54 -0.19 10.52 -3.68
N ILE A 55 0.59 11.18 -4.55
CA ILE A 55 0.12 11.67 -5.85
C ILE A 55 -0.10 10.50 -6.83
N ALA A 56 0.83 9.54 -6.90
CA ALA A 56 0.75 8.43 -7.84
C ALA A 56 -0.35 7.41 -7.50
N TYR A 57 -0.51 7.09 -6.21
CA TYR A 57 -1.33 5.97 -5.75
C TYR A 57 -2.54 6.42 -4.92
N GLY A 58 -2.68 7.72 -4.65
CA GLY A 58 -3.72 8.24 -3.76
C GLY A 58 -3.43 7.89 -2.29
N LYS A 59 -4.47 7.94 -1.45
CA LYS A 59 -4.31 7.65 -0.01
C LYS A 59 -3.89 6.19 0.19
N PRO A 60 -2.96 5.89 1.12
CA PRO A 60 -2.52 4.51 1.42
C PRO A 60 -3.68 3.54 1.72
N THR A 61 -4.77 4.07 2.28
CA THR A 61 -6.02 3.33 2.55
C THR A 61 -6.66 2.79 1.27
N GLU A 62 -6.61 3.53 0.18
CA GLU A 62 -7.19 3.13 -1.10
C GLU A 62 -6.32 2.06 -1.79
N GLN A 63 -4.99 2.17 -1.68
CA GLN A 63 -4.07 1.13 -2.15
C GLN A 63 -4.32 -0.20 -1.44
N LYS A 64 -4.44 -0.17 -0.10
CA LYS A 64 -4.75 -1.37 0.71
C LYS A 64 -6.13 -1.94 0.37
N ARG A 65 -7.16 -1.09 0.26
CA ARG A 65 -8.50 -1.50 -0.17
C ARG A 65 -8.51 -2.14 -1.55
N ARG A 66 -7.74 -1.61 -2.50
CA ARG A 66 -7.57 -2.20 -3.83
C ARG A 66 -6.91 -3.58 -3.74
N ALA A 67 -5.83 -3.71 -2.97
CA ALA A 67 -5.15 -4.98 -2.77
C ALA A 67 -6.08 -6.04 -2.14
N ASP A 68 -6.79 -5.67 -1.06
CA ASP A 68 -7.76 -6.56 -0.39
C ASP A 68 -8.88 -6.98 -1.36
N LYS A 69 -9.34 -6.06 -2.23
CA LYS A 69 -10.36 -6.36 -3.23
C LYS A 69 -9.86 -7.30 -4.32
N VAL A 70 -8.61 -7.15 -4.77
CA VAL A 70 -7.99 -8.05 -5.74
C VAL A 70 -7.88 -9.46 -5.17
N ALA A 71 -7.39 -9.60 -3.94
CA ALA A 71 -7.26 -10.90 -3.27
C ALA A 71 -8.61 -11.63 -3.14
N GLU A 72 -9.68 -10.91 -2.78
CA GLU A 72 -11.01 -11.51 -2.70
C GLU A 72 -11.55 -11.92 -4.09
N LEU A 73 -11.31 -11.11 -5.12
CA LEU A 73 -11.70 -11.45 -6.49
C LEU A 73 -10.95 -12.69 -7.00
N GLU A 74 -9.64 -12.80 -6.77
CA GLU A 74 -8.85 -13.97 -7.14
C GLU A 74 -9.37 -15.25 -6.45
N ARG A 75 -9.73 -15.16 -5.18
CA ARG A 75 -10.33 -16.28 -4.42
C ARG A 75 -11.67 -16.72 -5.01
N LEU A 76 -12.53 -15.78 -5.37
CA LEU A 76 -13.84 -16.08 -5.99
C LEU A 76 -13.67 -16.70 -7.37
N VAL A 77 -12.73 -16.19 -8.19
CA VAL A 77 -12.39 -16.75 -9.50
C VAL A 77 -11.91 -18.20 -9.36
N GLY A 78 -11.03 -18.48 -8.40
CA GLY A 78 -10.56 -19.83 -8.10
C GLY A 78 -11.71 -20.78 -7.73
N LYS A 79 -12.62 -20.35 -6.86
CA LYS A 79 -13.81 -21.13 -6.47
C LYS A 79 -14.72 -21.43 -7.67
N LEU A 80 -15.02 -20.42 -8.48
CA LEU A 80 -15.88 -20.58 -9.66
C LEU A 80 -15.24 -21.50 -10.70
N THR A 81 -13.93 -21.40 -10.89
CA THR A 81 -13.18 -22.27 -11.80
C THR A 81 -13.27 -23.72 -11.36
N MET A 82 -13.08 -24.01 -10.07
CA MET A 82 -13.21 -25.36 -9.53
C MET A 82 -14.62 -25.93 -9.69
N GLN A 83 -15.66 -25.12 -9.40
CA GLN A 83 -17.05 -25.54 -9.59
C GLN A 83 -17.36 -25.88 -11.05
N LEU A 84 -16.85 -25.09 -11.98
CA LEU A 84 -17.03 -25.27 -13.40
C LEU A 84 -16.33 -26.54 -13.91
N GLU A 85 -15.12 -26.83 -13.42
CA GLU A 85 -14.42 -28.08 -13.73
C GLU A 85 -15.15 -29.32 -13.21
N ILE A 86 -15.69 -29.26 -11.99
CA ILE A 86 -16.53 -30.35 -11.43
C ILE A 86 -17.78 -30.54 -12.27
N ALA A 87 -18.49 -29.46 -12.60
CA ALA A 87 -19.71 -29.52 -13.41
C ALA A 87 -19.46 -30.11 -14.80
N LYS A 88 -18.36 -29.70 -15.46
CA LYS A 88 -17.94 -30.29 -16.75
C LYS A 88 -17.67 -31.78 -16.64
N LYS A 89 -16.94 -32.22 -15.61
CA LYS A 89 -16.67 -33.65 -15.38
C LYS A 89 -17.96 -34.41 -15.16
N ALA A 90 -18.85 -33.93 -14.29
CA ALA A 90 -20.14 -34.55 -14.04
C ALA A 90 -20.99 -34.68 -15.32
N SER A 91 -21.06 -33.62 -16.13
CA SER A 91 -21.75 -33.64 -17.42
C SER A 91 -21.15 -34.68 -18.38
N HIS A 92 -19.82 -34.77 -18.44
CA HIS A 92 -19.14 -35.78 -19.24
C HIS A 92 -19.46 -37.21 -18.75
N PHE A 93 -19.46 -37.44 -17.44
CA PHE A 93 -19.82 -38.74 -16.86
C PHE A 93 -21.25 -39.15 -17.21
N VAL A 94 -22.23 -38.25 -17.09
CA VAL A 94 -23.63 -38.51 -17.45
C VAL A 94 -23.76 -38.83 -18.94
N LYS A 95 -23.01 -38.14 -19.81
CA LYS A 95 -23.04 -38.38 -21.27
C LYS A 95 -22.42 -39.72 -21.68
N CYS A 96 -21.51 -40.27 -20.90
CA CYS A 96 -20.84 -41.55 -21.15
C CYS A 96 -21.50 -42.75 -20.44
N LEU A 97 -22.62 -42.56 -19.74
CA LEU A 97 -23.32 -43.67 -19.09
C LEU A 97 -23.94 -44.58 -20.18
N PRO A 98 -23.66 -45.89 -20.20
CA PRO A 98 -24.35 -46.81 -21.11
C PRO A 98 -25.85 -46.83 -20.77
N PRO A 99 -26.74 -47.03 -21.77
CA PRO A 99 -28.16 -47.19 -21.49
C PRO A 99 -28.33 -48.37 -20.53
N GLU A 100 -29.09 -48.16 -19.44
CA GLU A 100 -29.47 -49.25 -18.54
C GLU A 100 -30.11 -50.34 -19.38
N SER A 101 -29.53 -51.55 -19.33
CA SER A 101 -30.14 -52.71 -19.95
C SER A 101 -31.46 -52.98 -19.24
N GLU A 102 -32.55 -52.55 -19.85
CA GLU A 102 -33.92 -52.92 -19.46
C GLU A 102 -34.00 -54.45 -19.43
N ASN A 103 -34.45 -54.96 -18.28
CA ASN A 103 -34.66 -56.38 -18.00
C ASN A 103 -36.01 -56.87 -18.54
#